data_AF-W4AQX6-F1
#
_entry.id   AF-W4AQX6-F1
#
_cell.length_a   1.000
_cell.length_b   1.000
_cell.length_c   1.000
_cell.angle_alpha   90.00
_cell.angle_beta   90.00
_cell.angle_gamma   90.00
#
_symmetry.space_group_name_H-M   'P 1'
#
loop_
_entity.id
_entity.type
_entity.pdbx_description
1 polymer ?
#
loop_
_entity_poly.entity_id
_entity_poly.type
_entity_poly.pdbx_seq_one_letter_code
_entity_poly.pdbx_strand_id
1 'polypeptide(L)'
;MEYRDHVKVAKKSGKDDPWSGSGSAPVEEPYRCRISFASRLVKDQNGKEVVSNVHIRFPGAVEIDYADELIWKDLTGAERRGQPIQYKIARDTNYKPLMTVVDL
;
A
#
# COMPACT_ATOMS: atom_id res chain seq x y z
N MET A 1 4.97 18.47 -1.84
CA MET A 1 4.62 17.41 -0.87
C MET A 1 5.89 16.58 -0.68
N GLU A 2 6.41 16.44 0.54
CA GLU A 2 7.65 15.70 0.79
C GLU A 2 7.32 14.26 1.20
N TYR A 3 7.87 13.29 0.47
CA TYR A 3 7.81 11.88 0.82
C TYR A 3 9.05 11.57 1.65
N ARG A 4 8.91 11.40 2.96
CA ARG A 4 10.05 11.12 3.87
C ARG A 4 9.93 9.75 4.53
N ASP A 5 8.78 9.12 4.39
CA ASP A 5 8.44 7.87 5.02
C ASP A 5 8.77 6.71 4.08
N HIS A 6 8.93 5.52 4.65
CA HIS A 6 9.21 4.29 3.91
C HIS A 6 8.25 3.21 4.37
N VAL A 7 7.69 2.49 3.41
CA VAL A 7 6.78 1.36 3.62
C VAL A 7 7.32 0.19 2.82
N LYS A 8 7.40 -0.98 3.45
CA LYS A 8 7.67 -2.22 2.73
C LYS A 8 6.35 -2.86 2.34
N VAL A 9 6.30 -3.42 1.14
CA VAL A 9 5.15 -4.18 0.66
C VAL A 9 5.57 -5.63 0.55
N ALA A 10 5.08 -6.48 1.44
CA ALA A 10 5.26 -7.91 1.35
C ALA A 10 4.21 -8.48 0.39
N LYS A 11 4.65 -8.71 -0.86
CA LYS A 11 3.83 -9.34 -1.90
C LYS A 11 3.52 -10.77 -1.51
N LYS A 12 2.24 -11.09 -1.31
CA LYS A 12 1.82 -12.48 -1.13
C LYS A 12 1.77 -13.11 -2.52
N SER A 13 2.92 -13.62 -2.98
CA SER A 13 3.12 -14.21 -4.30
C SER A 13 1.89 -15.00 -4.78
N GLY A 14 1.26 -14.50 -5.83
CA GLY A 14 0.26 -15.21 -6.61
C GLY A 14 0.85 -15.91 -7.84
N LYS A 15 2.15 -16.22 -7.84
CA LYS A 15 2.81 -17.01 -8.89
C LYS A 15 3.69 -18.09 -8.30
N ASP A 16 3.07 -19.09 -7.70
CA ASP A 16 3.58 -20.46 -7.81
C ASP A 16 3.25 -20.96 -9.22
N ASP A 17 4.02 -20.49 -10.20
CA ASP A 17 4.05 -21.10 -11.52
C ASP A 17 5.08 -22.24 -11.43
N PRO A 18 4.68 -23.53 -11.45
CA PRO A 18 5.58 -24.66 -11.19
C PRO A 18 6.69 -24.80 -12.25
N TRP A 19 6.63 -24.04 -13.35
CA TRP A 19 7.67 -23.96 -14.38
C TRP A 19 8.56 -22.72 -14.29
N SER A 20 8.23 -21.73 -13.46
CA SER A 20 9.08 -20.56 -13.22
C SER A 20 10.04 -20.84 -12.07
N GLY A 21 11.18 -21.45 -12.38
CA GLY A 21 12.27 -21.71 -11.43
C GLY A 21 12.92 -20.44 -10.87
N SER A 22 12.19 -19.68 -10.07
CA SER A 22 12.69 -18.62 -9.21
C SER A 22 11.62 -18.30 -8.16
N GLY A 23 11.65 -19.05 -7.05
CA GLY A 23 11.05 -18.63 -5.79
C GLY A 23 11.68 -17.31 -5.37
N SER A 24 11.16 -16.22 -5.91
CA SER A 24 11.61 -14.89 -5.60
C SER A 24 11.02 -14.56 -4.24
N ALA A 25 11.87 -14.58 -3.20
CA ALA A 25 11.52 -14.04 -1.90
C ALA A 25 10.80 -12.69 -2.09
N PRO A 26 9.74 -12.39 -1.32
CA PRO A 26 9.00 -11.14 -1.48
C PRO A 26 10.00 -9.99 -1.40
N VAL A 27 10.16 -9.26 -2.51
CA VAL A 27 11.08 -8.14 -2.60
C VAL A 27 10.55 -7.04 -1.69
N GLU A 28 11.08 -6.97 -0.47
CA GLU A 28 10.76 -5.93 0.52
C GLU A 28 11.44 -4.59 0.17
N GLU A 29 11.37 -4.16 -1.09
CA GLU A 29 11.94 -2.86 -1.45
C GLU A 29 11.12 -1.75 -0.78
N PRO A 30 11.76 -0.88 0.03
CA PRO A 30 11.05 0.16 0.75
C PRO A 30 10.58 1.23 -0.23
N TYR A 31 9.26 1.35 -0.39
CA TYR A 31 8.65 2.40 -1.18
C TYR A 31 8.69 3.72 -0.40
N ARG A 32 9.28 4.74 -1.03
CA ARG A 32 9.23 6.11 -0.52
C ARG A 32 7.79 6.61 -0.58
N CYS A 33 7.24 7.04 0.54
CA CYS A 33 5.84 7.43 0.66
C CYS A 33 5.63 8.55 1.69
N ARG A 34 4.37 8.90 1.88
CA ARG A 34 3.92 9.78 2.96
C ARG A 34 2.83 9.08 3.74
N ILE A 35 3.06 8.87 5.04
CA ILE A 35 2.08 8.27 5.95
C ILE A 35 1.33 9.41 6.66
N SER A 36 0.01 9.32 6.69
CA SER A 36 -0.86 10.24 7.43
C SER A 36 -1.72 9.44 8.40
N PHE A 37 -1.67 9.82 9.68
CA PHE A 37 -2.50 9.22 10.74
C PHE A 37 -3.72 10.11 10.93
N ALA A 38 -4.86 9.66 10.43
CA ALA A 38 -6.13 10.37 10.56
C ALA A 38 -7.26 9.35 10.45
N SER A 39 -8.33 9.51 11.22
CA SER A 39 -9.50 8.65 11.10
C SER A 39 -10.36 9.12 9.92
N ARG A 40 -10.65 8.22 8.97
CA ARG A 40 -11.55 8.47 7.85
C ARG A 40 -12.48 7.29 7.63
N LEU A 41 -13.71 7.60 7.24
CA LEU A 41 -14.64 6.59 6.76
C LEU A 41 -14.25 6.22 5.32
N VAL A 42 -13.88 4.97 5.12
CA VAL A 42 -13.57 4.41 3.80
C VAL A 42 -14.48 3.22 3.52
N LYS A 43 -14.58 2.82 2.25
CA LYS A 43 -15.36 1.64 1.87
C LYS A 43 -14.43 0.46 1.64
N ASP A 44 -14.71 -0.65 2.30
CA ASP A 44 -14.02 -1.91 2.05
C ASP A 44 -14.38 -2.50 0.66
N GLN A 45 -13.79 -3.65 0.34
CA GLN A 45 -14.04 -4.37 -0.92
C GLN A 45 -15.51 -4.76 -1.13
N ASN A 46 -16.27 -4.92 -0.04
CA ASN A 46 -17.70 -5.26 -0.07
C ASN A 46 -18.61 -4.01 -0.06
N GLY A 47 -18.03 -2.82 -0.11
CA GLY A 47 -18.75 -1.55 -0.05
C GLY A 47 -19.21 -1.14 1.36
N LYS A 48 -18.81 -1.87 2.40
CA LYS A 48 -19.12 -1.56 3.80
C LYS A 48 -18.23 -0.41 4.28
N GLU A 49 -18.84 0.52 5.01
CA GLU A 49 -18.13 1.63 5.61
C GLU A 49 -17.34 1.15 6.84
N VAL A 50 -16.04 1.40 6.80
CA VAL A 50 -15.10 1.05 7.87
C VAL A 50 -14.19 2.24 8.17
N VAL A 51 -13.72 2.34 9.40
CA VAL A 51 -12.83 3.42 9.83
C VAL A 51 -11.39 2.99 9.55
N SER A 52 -10.73 3.70 8.64
CA SER A 52 -9.28 3.62 8.42
C SER A 52 -8.59 4.72 9.22
N ASN A 53 -7.47 4.39 9.86
CA ASN A 53 -6.70 5.33 10.68
C ASN A 53 -5.35 5.70 10.07
N VAL A 54 -4.93 4.97 9.04
CA VAL A 54 -3.63 5.15 8.40
C VAL A 54 -3.83 5.27 6.90
N HIS A 55 -3.30 6.36 6.34
CA HIS A 55 -3.37 6.65 4.91
C HIS A 55 -1.97 6.80 4.35
N ILE A 56 -1.61 5.95 3.41
CA ILE A 56 -0.30 5.92 2.78
C ILE A 56 -0.43 6.48 1.37
N ARG A 57 0.39 7.47 1.03
CA ARG A 57 0.46 8.04 -0.32
C ARG A 57 1.82 7.76 -0.95
N PHE A 58 1.80 7.02 -2.04
CA PHE A 58 2.97 6.74 -2.86
C PHE A 58 3.03 7.69 -4.05
N PRO A 59 4.20 8.20 -4.43
CA PRO A 59 4.38 8.89 -5.69
C PRO A 59 4.31 7.89 -6.85
N GLY A 60 3.54 8.23 -7.89
CA GLY A 60 3.35 7.36 -9.07
C GLY A 60 2.43 6.17 -8.83
N ALA A 61 2.49 5.19 -9.74
CA ALA A 61 1.77 3.93 -9.61
C ALA A 61 2.62 2.93 -8.83
N VAL A 62 2.09 2.48 -7.70
CA VAL A 62 2.56 1.28 -7.00
C VAL A 62 1.52 0.20 -7.17
N GLU A 63 1.96 -0.98 -7.61
CA GLU A 63 1.13 -2.17 -7.69
C GLU A 63 0.89 -2.70 -6.28
N ILE A 64 -0.35 -2.67 -5.80
CA ILE A 64 -0.74 -3.12 -4.47
C ILE A 64 -2.04 -3.90 -4.62
N ASP A 65 -2.08 -5.08 -4.01
CA ASP A 65 -3.27 -5.91 -3.92
C ASP A 65 -3.77 -5.97 -2.47
N TYR A 66 -5.03 -6.30 -2.29
CA TYR A 66 -5.66 -6.53 -0.99
C TYR A 66 -5.06 -7.71 -0.22
N ALA A 67 -4.41 -8.65 -0.92
CA ALA A 67 -3.70 -9.76 -0.31
C ALA A 67 -2.30 -9.37 0.21
N ASP A 68 -1.77 -8.22 -0.21
CA ASP A 68 -0.43 -7.75 0.18
C ASP A 68 -0.44 -7.26 1.63
N GLU A 69 0.70 -7.41 2.31
CA GLU A 69 0.91 -6.85 3.64
C GLU A 69 1.82 -5.62 3.57
N LEU A 70 1.35 -4.49 4.11
CA LEU A 70 2.13 -3.27 4.21
C LEU A 70 2.75 -3.20 5.59
N ILE A 71 4.05 -2.90 5.63
CA ILE A 71 4.83 -2.78 6.86
C ILE A 71 5.37 -1.37 6.96
N TRP A 72 5.04 -0.67 8.04
CA TRP A 72 5.41 0.74 8.25
C TRP A 72 5.79 1.02 9.71
N LYS A 73 6.41 2.16 9.95
CA LYS A 73 6.66 2.66 11.31
C LYS A 73 5.57 3.65 11.71
N ASP A 74 5.00 3.46 12.90
CA ASP A 74 4.06 4.43 13.47
C ASP A 74 4.77 5.64 14.09
N LEU A 75 3.98 6.56 14.69
CA LEU A 75 4.49 7.77 15.33
C LEU A 75 5.44 7.49 16.51
N THR A 76 5.38 6.29 17.10
CA THR A 76 6.27 5.86 18.19
C THR A 76 7.53 5.17 17.67
N GLY A 77 7.64 4.97 16.36
CA GLY A 77 8.72 4.23 15.71
C GLY A 77 8.52 2.71 15.73
N ALA A 78 7.41 2.22 16.28
CA ALA A 78 7.08 0.80 16.30
C ALA A 78 6.66 0.32 14.90
N GLU A 79 7.10 -0.88 14.55
CA GLU A 79 6.69 -1.53 13.29
C GLU A 79 5.24 -1.99 13.38
N ARG A 80 4.44 -1.61 12.39
CA ARG A 80 3.04 -2.00 12.21
C ARG A 80 2.89 -2.71 10.88
N ARG A 81 1.92 -3.63 10.85
CA ARG A 81 1.58 -4.42 9.67
C ARG A 81 0.07 -4.38 9.46
N GLY A 82 -0.34 -4.39 8.20
CA GLY A 82 -1.75 -4.29 7.84
C GLY A 82 -1.97 -4.54 6.35
N GLN A 83 -3.14 -5.09 6.04
CA GLN A 83 -3.58 -5.27 4.66
C GLN A 83 -4.39 -4.05 4.20
N PRO A 84 -4.34 -3.69 2.91
CA PRO A 84 -5.18 -2.63 2.36
C PRO A 84 -6.66 -2.88 2.66
N ILE A 85 -7.33 -1.88 3.21
CA ILE A 85 -8.80 -1.83 3.24
C ILE A 85 -9.31 -1.35 1.88
N GLN A 86 -8.65 -0.33 1.35
CA GLN A 86 -8.95 0.31 0.08
C GLN A 86 -7.65 0.84 -0.54
N TYR A 87 -7.56 0.81 -1.87
CA TYR A 87 -6.52 1.53 -2.59
C TYR A 87 -7.07 2.18 -3.86
N LYS A 88 -6.47 3.31 -4.25
CA LYS A 88 -6.85 4.08 -5.44
C LYS A 88 -5.61 4.65 -6.12
N ILE A 89 -5.59 4.64 -7.44
CA ILE A 89 -4.56 5.30 -8.24
C ILE A 89 -5.16 6.61 -8.77
N ALA A 90 -4.67 7.74 -8.25
CA ALA A 90 -5.03 9.05 -8.77
C ALA A 90 -4.22 9.32 -10.05
N ARG A 91 -4.92 9.75 -11.09
CA ARG A 91 -4.34 10.01 -12.42
C ARG A 91 -4.51 11.48 -12.79
N ASP A 92 -3.63 11.99 -13.65
CA ASP A 92 -3.79 13.31 -14.25
C ASP A 92 -4.86 13.29 -15.37
N THR A 93 -5.09 14.45 -16.00
CA THR A 93 -6.02 14.60 -17.13
C THR A 93 -5.61 13.80 -18.37
N ASN A 94 -4.35 13.34 -18.44
CA ASN A 94 -3.81 12.50 -19.51
C ASN A 94 -3.75 11.01 -19.09
N TYR A 95 -4.46 10.62 -18.02
CA TYR A 95 -4.47 9.27 -17.45
C TYR A 95 -3.13 8.77 -16.90
N LYS A 96 -2.13 9.64 -16.76
CA LYS A 96 -0.83 9.27 -16.17
C LYS A 96 -0.99 9.12 -14.65
N PRO A 97 -0.51 8.02 -14.04
CA PRO A 97 -0.61 7.82 -12.60
C PRO A 97 0.28 8.83 -11.86
N LEU A 98 -0.35 9.65 -11.02
CA LEU A 98 0.33 10.65 -10.19
C LEU A 98 0.65 10.11 -8.80
N MET A 99 -0.28 9.34 -8.21
CA MET A 99 -0.10 8.76 -6.88
C MET A 99 -0.98 7.53 -6.68
N THR A 100 -0.51 6.61 -5.84
CA THR A 100 -1.31 5.55 -5.26
C THR A 100 -1.62 5.93 -3.81
N VAL A 101 -2.90 5.88 -3.43
CA VAL A 101 -3.37 6.08 -2.06
C VAL A 101 -3.84 4.72 -1.53
N VAL A 102 -3.38 4.36 -0.34
CA VAL A 102 -3.78 3.13 0.35
C VAL A 102 -4.29 3.49 1.73
N ASP A 103 -5.46 2.95 2.06
CA ASP A 103 -6.13 3.12 3.34
C ASP A 103 -6.01 1.81 4.13
N LEU A 104 -5.57 1.92 5.39
CA LEU A 104 -5.32 0.83 6.34
C LEU A 104 -6.09 1.03 7.64
#